data_AF-A0A149V873-F1
#
_entry.id   AF-A0A149V873-F1
#
_cell.length_a   1.000
_cell.length_b   1.000
_cell.length_c   1.000
_cell.angle_alpha   90.00
_cell.angle_beta   90.00
_cell.angle_gamma   90.00
#
_symmetry.space_group_name_H-M   'P 1'
#
loop_
_entity.id
_entity.type
_entity.pdbx_description
1 polymer ?
#
loop_
_entity_poly.entity_id
_entity_poly.type
_entity_poly.pdbx_seq_one_letter_code
_entity_poly.pdbx_strand_id
1 'polypeptide(L)' 'DEFLLVVEGQTTVVLKKDGEELTLVGKKGDVLFVPGNSWHRQDTQGPVALLYITDKAGTQHTAKTPA' A
#
# COMPACT_ATOMS: atom_id res chain seq x y z
N ASP A 1 -1.46 11.65 -1.53
CA ASP A 1 -0.42 10.69 -1.99
C ASP A 1 0.18 9.99 -0.79
N GLU A 2 0.77 8.81 -0.98
CA GLU A 2 1.44 8.08 0.10
C GLU A 2 2.64 7.28 -0.42
N PHE A 3 3.70 7.22 0.39
CA PHE A 3 4.83 6.33 0.17
C PHE A 3 4.91 5.28 1.27
N LEU A 4 5.21 4.05 0.88
CA LEU A 4 5.43 2.94 1.80
C LEU A 4 6.88 2.48 1.66
N LEU A 5 7.66 2.67 2.72
CA LEU A 5 8.99 2.07 2.82
C LEU A 5 8.86 0.68 3.46
N VAL A 6 9.38 -0.33 2.78
CA VAL A 6 9.52 -1.67 3.37
C VAL A 6 10.79 -1.68 4.23
N VAL A 7 10.61 -1.59 5.55
CA VAL A 7 11.72 -1.53 6.50
C VAL A 7 12.33 -2.93 6.70
N GLU A 8 11.48 -3.95 6.76
CA GLU A 8 11.87 -5.35 6.93
C GLU A 8 10.81 -6.28 6.32
N GLY A 9 11.24 -7.44 5.80
CA GLY A 9 10.34 -8.44 5.21
C GLY A 9 9.98 -8.16 3.74
N GLN A 10 8.84 -8.71 3.31
CA GLN A 10 8.29 -8.58 1.96
C GLN A 10 6.77 -8.43 2.03
N THR A 11 6.21 -7.57 1.19
CA THR A 11 4.76 -7.38 1.05
C THR A 11 4.37 -7.34 -0.42
N THR A 12 3.16 -7.80 -0.70
CA THR A 12 2.45 -7.46 -1.92
C THR A 12 1.50 -6.31 -1.60
N VAL A 13 1.37 -5.33 -2.49
CA VAL A 13 0.40 -4.24 -2.39
C VAL A 13 -0.50 -4.29 -3.60
N VAL A 14 -1.80 -4.48 -3.37
CA VAL A 14 -2.83 -4.35 -4.39
C VAL A 14 -3.32 -2.91 -4.36
N LEU A 15 -3.20 -2.21 -5.48
CA LEU A 15 -3.63 -0.83 -5.69
C LEU A 15 -4.81 -0.82 -6.66
N LYS A 16 -5.87 -0.08 -6.33
CA LYS A 16 -7.01 0.17 -7.22
C LYS A 16 -7.15 1.65 -7.50
N LYS A 17 -7.21 2.01 -8.78
CA LYS A 17 -7.43 3.38 -9.25
C LYS A 17 -8.20 3.37 -10.56
N ASP A 18 -9.26 4.18 -10.66
CA ASP A 18 -10.02 4.37 -11.91
C ASP A 18 -10.52 3.06 -12.56
N GLY A 19 -10.85 2.06 -11.73
CA GLY A 19 -11.31 0.74 -12.18
C GLY A 19 -10.19 -0.25 -12.53
N GLU A 20 -8.94 0.19 -12.54
CA GLU A 20 -7.77 -0.66 -12.76
C GLU A 20 -7.20 -1.18 -11.44
N GLU A 21 -6.68 -2.41 -11.48
CA GLU A 21 -5.97 -3.05 -10.36
C GLU A 21 -4.52 -3.29 -10.75
N LEU A 22 -3.59 -2.85 -9.90
CA LEU A 22 -2.16 -3.06 -10.04
C LEU A 22 -1.62 -3.77 -8.79
N THR A 23 -0.78 -4.78 -9.03
CA THR A 23 -0.08 -5.50 -7.96
C THR A 23 1.39 -5.09 -7.94
N LEU A 24 1.84 -4.56 -6.82
CA LEU A 24 3.23 -4.21 -6.54
C LEU A 24 3.81 -5.21 -5.55
N VAL A 25 5.08 -5.59 -5.71
CA VAL A 25 5.80 -6.39 -4.72
C VAL A 25 6.95 -5.55 -4.21
N GLY A 26 7.02 -5.38 -2.88
CA GLY A 26 8.10 -4.66 -2.21
C GLY A 26 8.81 -5.57 -1.21
N LYS A 27 10.13 -5.47 -1.16
CA LYS A 27 11.00 -6.10 -0.16
C LYS A 27 11.80 -5.04 0.59
N LYS A 28 12.46 -5.44 1.67
CA LYS A 28 13.34 -4.56 2.48
C LYS A 28 14.15 -3.59 1.62
N GLY A 29 13.99 -2.30 1.92
CA GLY A 29 14.66 -1.18 1.25
C GLY A 29 13.86 -0.55 0.11
N ASP A 30 12.84 -1.22 -0.42
CA ASP A 30 12.01 -0.69 -1.50
C ASP A 30 11.06 0.40 -0.96
N VAL A 31 10.82 1.40 -1.80
CA VAL A 31 9.77 2.40 -1.60
C VAL A 31 8.68 2.19 -2.64
N LEU A 32 7.46 1.92 -2.18
CA LEU A 32 6.28 1.81 -3.03
C LEU A 32 5.51 3.13 -3.00
N PHE A 33 4.95 3.52 -4.14
CA PHE A 33 4.15 4.72 -4.27
C PHE A 33 2.68 4.37 -4.43
N VAL A 34 1.83 5.00 -3.62
CA VAL A 34 0.38 4.94 -3.68
C VAL A 34 -0.13 6.32 -4.10
N PRO A 35 -0.63 6.47 -5.34
CA PRO A 35 -1.25 7.70 -5.79
C PRO A 35 -2.45 8.09 -4.92
N GLY A 36 -2.68 9.40 -4.77
CA GLY A 36 -3.84 9.93 -4.09
C GLY A 36 -5.15 9.50 -4.76
N ASN A 37 -6.21 9.44 -3.95
CA ASN A 37 -7.53 8.95 -4.36
C ASN A 37 -7.48 7.52 -4.92
N SER A 38 -6.59 6.68 -4.39
CA SER A 38 -6.53 5.26 -4.69
C SER A 38 -6.82 4.44 -3.44
N TRP A 39 -7.46 3.30 -3.62
CA TRP A 39 -7.56 2.29 -2.57
C TRP A 39 -6.34 1.38 -2.67
N HIS A 40 -5.77 0.97 -1.53
CA HIS A 40 -4.75 -0.07 -1.54
C HIS A 40 -4.90 -1.02 -0.35
N ARG A 41 -4.33 -2.21 -0.49
CA ARG A 41 -4.23 -3.21 0.58
C ARG A 41 -2.90 -3.95 0.49
N GLN A 42 -2.30 -4.19 1.64
CA GLN A 42 -1.16 -5.08 1.81
C GLN A 42 -1.65 -6.52 1.94
N ASP A 43 -1.01 -7.43 1.23
CA ASP A 43 -1.12 -8.87 1.41
C ASP A 43 0.27 -9.44 1.68
N THR A 44 0.47 -9.97 2.88
CA THR A 44 1.79 -10.31 3.43
C THR A 44 1.81 -11.76 3.86
N GLN A 45 2.79 -12.53 3.36
CA GLN A 45 2.94 -13.96 3.71
C GLN A 45 3.70 -14.20 5.03
N GLY A 46 4.18 -13.14 5.68
CA GLY A 46 4.90 -13.22 6.95
C GLY A 46 5.00 -11.85 7.62
N PRO A 47 5.68 -11.74 8.77
CA PRO A 47 5.88 -10.46 9.46
C PRO A 47 6.57 -9.45 8.55
N VAL A 48 6.02 -8.26 8.46
CA VAL A 48 6.57 -7.13 7.70
C VAL A 48 6.57 -5.89 8.59
N ALA A 49 7.57 -5.04 8.41
CA ALA A 49 7.59 -3.69 8.98
C ALA A 49 7.51 -2.67 7.86
N LEU A 50 6.51 -1.79 7.92
CA LEU A 50 6.26 -0.75 6.92
C LEU A 50 6.27 0.62 7.59
N LEU A 51 6.91 1.59 6.94
CA LEU A 51 6.79 3.01 7.29
C LEU A 51 5.92 3.70 6.24
N TYR A 52 4.87 4.35 6.71
CA TYR A 52 3.94 5.12 5.89
C TYR A 52 4.32 6.59 5.96
N ILE A 53 4.48 7.22 4.79
CA ILE A 53 4.71 8.65 4.64
C ILE A 53 3.49 9.20 3.90
N THR A 54 2.53 9.64 4.68
CA THR A 54 1.24 10.15 4.20
C THR A 54 1.20 11.66 4.31
N ASP A 55 0.53 12.33 3.38
CA ASP A 55 0.26 13.75 3.52
C ASP A 55 -0.67 14.06 4.72
N LYS A 56 -0.81 15.35 5.06
CA LYS A 56 -1.60 15.80 6.22
C LYS A 56 -3.09 15.44 6.13
N ALA A 57 -3.63 15.21 4.94
CA ALA A 57 -5.02 14.81 4.78
C ALA A 57 -5.26 13.37 5.29
N GLY A 58 -4.19 12.57 5.44
CA GLY A 58 -4.23 11.23 5.97
C GLY A 58 -4.79 10.21 4.98
N THR A 59 -4.97 8.97 5.45
CA THR A 59 -5.62 7.89 4.70
C THR A 59 -7.05 7.69 5.16
N GLN A 60 -7.94 7.35 4.22
CA GLN A 60 -9.28 6.87 4.54
C GLN A 60 -9.28 5.35 4.54
N HIS A 61 -9.78 4.75 5.62
CA HIS A 61 -9.92 3.31 5.73
C HIS A 61 -11.37 2.89 5.46
N THR A 62 -11.56 1.82 4.69
CA THR A 62 -12.86 1.17 4.54
C THR A 62 -12.72 -0.32 4.78
N ALA A 63 -13.60 -0.86 5.63
CA ALA A 63 -13.70 -2.29 5.89
C ALA A 63 -14.64 -3.01 4.91
N LYS A 64 -15.24 -2.29 3.94
CA LYS A 64 -16.08 -2.92 2.94
C LYS A 64 -15.20 -3.77 2.02
N THR A 65 -15.49 -5.07 1.96
CA THR A 65 -14.96 -5.97 0.93
C THR A 65 -15.24 -5.34 -0.44
N PRO A 66 -14.23 -5.10 -1.29
CA PRO A 66 -14.48 -4.64 -2.66
C PRO A 66 -15.36 -5.67 -3.37
N ALA A 67 -16.41 -5.21 -4.05
CA ALA A 67 -17.27 -6.05 -4.88
C ALA A 67 -16.50 -6.62 -6.08
#